data_AF-A0A660RM27-F1
#
_entry.id   AF-A0A660RM27-F1
#
_cell.length_a   1.000
_cell.length_b   1.000
_cell.length_c   1.000
_cell.angle_alpha   90.00
_cell.angle_beta   90.00
_cell.angle_gamma   90.00
#
_symmetry.space_group_name_H-M   'P 1'
#
loop_
_entity.id
_entity.type
_entity.pdbx_description
1 polymer ?
#
loop_
_entity_poly.entity_id
_entity_poly.type
_entity_poly.pdbx_seq_one_letter_code
_entity_poly.pdbx_strand_id
1 'polypeptide(L)'
;MKTWKTNIFGRELIVEHGKMAKQAHGSVLVRYGDTAVLATATMSDKVVEGIDFVPLTVEFQERFYAAGKIPGGFIKREGKPSESAILSARLIDRPIRPLFPKKFANEIQVIVTVLSADPDTPPDALGIFAASLALNLSKIPFEGVVAGVRIGLVDGEYVIFPTEKQVERSRMDIVVAGTKDAVTMVEGEAKEISEEEMVKALMQAHEAIKKLVEFQEMVISEIPVEKYEYVEPEAPKEILERFENLIDFEELEKRILIPGKHARQEALDEYKEELFQKIMEEFQLENTEEIEPFINDVFTEAVKNKMRRMIVEKGIRADGRRPTEIRPITCEVGLFARTHGSALFTR
;
A
#
# COMPACT_ATOMS: atom_id res chain seq x y z
N MET A 1 -19.60 -13.44 -20.38
CA MET A 1 -19.31 -12.00 -20.41
C MET A 1 -20.39 -11.32 -19.60
N LYS A 2 -20.01 -10.52 -18.61
CA LYS A 2 -20.95 -9.81 -17.74
C LYS A 2 -20.61 -8.32 -17.72
N THR A 3 -21.64 -7.50 -17.54
CA THR A 3 -21.54 -6.04 -17.50
C THR A 3 -22.42 -5.51 -16.38
N TRP A 4 -21.85 -4.72 -15.50
CA TRP A 4 -22.56 -4.02 -14.43
C TRP A 4 -22.48 -2.52 -14.65
N LYS A 5 -23.54 -1.82 -14.27
CA LYS A 5 -23.67 -0.38 -14.45
C LYS A 5 -24.27 0.23 -13.20
N THR A 6 -23.75 1.38 -12.81
CA THR A 6 -24.35 2.23 -11.78
C THR A 6 -24.12 3.69 -12.11
N ASN A 7 -24.95 4.59 -11.58
CA ASN A 7 -24.70 6.02 -11.65
C ASN A 7 -24.17 6.49 -10.29
N ILE A 8 -22.94 6.99 -10.26
CA ILE A 8 -22.28 7.41 -9.03
C ILE A 8 -21.55 8.74 -9.23
N PHE A 9 -21.73 9.65 -8.28
CA PHE A 9 -21.18 11.01 -8.31
C PHE A 9 -21.45 11.76 -9.63
N GLY A 10 -22.65 11.56 -10.19
CA GLY A 10 -23.11 12.26 -11.40
C GLY A 10 -22.62 11.70 -12.73
N ARG A 11 -21.93 10.55 -12.75
CA ARG A 11 -21.46 9.89 -13.98
C ARG A 11 -21.77 8.39 -13.97
N GLU A 12 -21.86 7.78 -15.15
CA GLU A 12 -22.03 6.33 -15.29
C GLU A 12 -20.70 5.63 -14.98
N LEU A 13 -20.75 4.62 -14.11
CA LEU A 13 -19.67 3.67 -13.83
C LEU A 13 -20.06 2.31 -14.40
N ILE A 14 -19.24 1.77 -15.30
CA ILE A 14 -19.45 0.51 -15.99
C ILE A 14 -18.30 -0.43 -15.69
N VAL A 15 -18.62 -1.67 -15.32
CA VAL A 15 -17.66 -2.74 -15.07
C VAL A 15 -17.94 -3.88 -16.04
N GLU A 16 -16.93 -4.33 -16.78
CA GLU A 16 -17.03 -5.43 -17.75
C GLU A 16 -16.00 -6.52 -17.45
N HIS A 17 -16.46 -7.77 -17.37
CA HIS A 17 -15.62 -8.94 -17.13
C HIS A 17 -15.86 -10.06 -18.16
N GLY A 18 -14.78 -10.78 -18.49
CA GLY A 18 -14.81 -11.97 -19.36
C GLY A 18 -14.76 -11.71 -20.86
N LYS A 19 -14.49 -10.47 -21.30
CA LYS A 19 -14.29 -10.13 -22.73
C LYS A 19 -12.81 -10.01 -23.11
N MET A 20 -12.03 -9.26 -22.34
CA MET A 20 -10.61 -8.96 -22.59
C MET A 20 -9.70 -9.77 -21.65
N ALA A 21 -8.45 -9.99 -22.05
CA ALA A 21 -7.40 -10.59 -21.21
C ALA A 21 -7.80 -11.88 -20.47
N LYS A 22 -8.50 -12.80 -21.16
CA LYS A 22 -9.07 -14.04 -20.58
C LYS A 22 -8.03 -15.03 -20.00
N GLN A 23 -6.75 -14.85 -20.33
CA GLN A 23 -5.66 -15.69 -19.81
C GLN A 23 -5.05 -15.14 -18.51
N ALA A 24 -5.34 -13.88 -18.14
CA ALA A 24 -4.97 -13.38 -16.82
C ALA A 24 -5.82 -14.07 -15.75
N HIS A 25 -5.28 -14.23 -14.54
CA HIS A 25 -6.02 -14.83 -13.43
C HIS A 25 -7.24 -13.98 -13.05
N GLY A 26 -7.12 -12.65 -13.13
CA GLY A 26 -8.25 -11.74 -13.06
C GLY A 26 -8.10 -10.60 -14.07
N SER A 27 -9.21 -10.15 -14.65
CA SER A 27 -9.22 -9.02 -15.55
C SER A 27 -10.56 -8.29 -15.54
N VAL A 28 -10.52 -6.97 -15.63
CA VAL A 28 -11.71 -6.13 -15.66
C VAL A 28 -11.46 -4.87 -16.48
N LEU A 29 -12.43 -4.54 -17.35
CA LEU A 29 -12.48 -3.25 -18.01
C LEU A 29 -13.45 -2.37 -17.22
N VAL A 30 -12.95 -1.25 -16.69
CA VAL A 30 -13.76 -0.29 -15.94
C VAL A 30 -13.84 1.00 -16.73
N ARG A 31 -15.04 1.56 -16.85
CA ARG A 31 -15.30 2.85 -17.46
C ARG A 31 -16.02 3.77 -16.47
N TYR A 32 -15.54 4.99 -16.32
CA TYR A 32 -16.21 6.02 -15.54
C TYR A 32 -16.26 7.29 -16.39
N GLY A 33 -17.46 7.75 -16.72
CA GLY A 33 -17.62 8.67 -17.85
C GLY A 33 -17.02 8.06 -19.13
N ASP A 34 -16.17 8.83 -19.81
CA ASP A 34 -15.47 8.39 -21.03
C ASP A 34 -14.04 7.88 -20.77
N THR A 35 -13.56 7.90 -19.52
CA THR A 35 -12.29 7.27 -19.13
C THR A 35 -12.47 5.76 -19.02
N ALA A 36 -11.55 4.99 -19.60
CA ALA A 36 -11.56 3.53 -19.59
C ALA A 36 -10.18 2.98 -19.19
N VAL A 37 -10.16 2.10 -18.20
CA VAL A 37 -8.95 1.38 -17.74
C VAL A 37 -9.17 -0.12 -17.78
N LEU A 38 -8.19 -0.86 -18.28
CA LEU A 38 -8.14 -2.32 -18.21
C LEU A 38 -7.16 -2.71 -17.11
N ALA A 39 -7.64 -3.36 -16.06
CA ALA A 39 -6.80 -3.94 -15.02
C ALA A 39 -6.68 -5.46 -15.24
N THR A 40 -5.48 -5.99 -15.09
CA THR A 40 -5.18 -7.42 -15.11
C THR A 40 -4.33 -7.80 -13.91
N ALA A 41 -4.65 -8.93 -13.27
CA ALA A 41 -3.89 -9.50 -12.17
C ALA A 41 -3.43 -10.92 -12.53
N THR A 42 -2.14 -11.18 -12.31
CA THR A 42 -1.50 -12.49 -12.53
C THR A 42 -0.63 -12.85 -11.34
N MET A 43 -0.34 -14.14 -11.22
CA MET A 43 0.43 -14.71 -10.12
C MET A 43 1.28 -15.85 -10.64
N SER A 44 2.52 -15.99 -10.18
CA SER A 44 3.36 -17.14 -10.52
C SER A 44 2.84 -18.42 -9.86
N ASP A 45 3.01 -19.57 -10.51
CA ASP A 45 2.71 -20.87 -9.88
C ASP A 45 3.82 -21.29 -8.89
N LYS A 46 5.03 -20.74 -9.03
CA LYS A 46 6.16 -20.98 -8.13
C LYS A 46 6.31 -19.85 -7.12
N VAL A 47 6.61 -20.21 -5.87
CA VAL A 47 7.07 -19.27 -4.86
C VAL A 47 8.46 -18.74 -5.22
N VAL A 48 8.74 -17.50 -4.84
CA VAL A 48 10.09 -16.94 -4.86
C VAL A 48 10.80 -17.41 -3.60
N GLU A 49 11.93 -18.10 -3.75
CA GLU A 49 12.72 -18.60 -2.64
C GLU A 49 13.53 -17.48 -1.98
N GLY A 50 13.69 -17.55 -0.65
CA GLY A 50 14.55 -16.64 0.10
C GLY A 50 14.02 -15.21 0.28
N ILE A 51 12.71 -14.98 0.12
CA ILE A 51 12.08 -13.70 0.42
C ILE A 51 11.14 -13.80 1.63
N ASP A 52 11.07 -12.73 2.41
CA ASP A 52 10.25 -12.56 3.60
C ASP A 52 9.13 -11.50 3.41
N PHE A 53 8.90 -11.08 2.17
CA PHE A 53 7.92 -10.04 1.81
C PHE A 53 7.04 -10.50 0.65
N VAL A 54 5.88 -9.85 0.48
CA VAL A 54 4.99 -10.11 -0.66
C VAL A 54 5.57 -9.50 -1.94
N PRO A 55 5.97 -10.31 -2.95
CA PRO A 55 6.55 -9.84 -4.20
C PRO A 55 5.46 -9.32 -5.16
N LEU A 56 4.86 -8.20 -4.79
CA LEU A 56 3.86 -7.48 -5.57
C LEU A 56 4.53 -6.40 -6.43
N THR A 57 4.27 -6.46 -7.74
CA THR A 57 4.59 -5.40 -8.71
C THR A 57 3.31 -4.80 -9.27
N VAL A 58 3.21 -3.48 -9.22
CA VAL A 58 2.10 -2.73 -9.83
C VAL A 58 2.63 -1.86 -10.96
N GLU A 59 2.00 -1.96 -12.11
CA GLU A 59 2.28 -1.10 -13.27
C GLU A 59 1.03 -0.31 -13.66
N PHE A 60 1.22 0.98 -13.92
CA PHE A 60 0.20 1.84 -14.50
C PHE A 60 0.71 2.35 -15.83
N GLN A 61 -0.05 2.15 -16.90
CA GLN A 61 0.36 2.42 -18.27
C GLN A 61 -0.59 3.41 -18.94
N GLU A 62 -0.09 4.62 -19.18
CA GLU A 62 -0.80 5.66 -19.93
C GLU A 62 -0.47 5.50 -21.42
N ARG A 63 -1.50 5.25 -22.24
CA ARG A 63 -1.34 5.13 -23.70
C ARG A 63 -1.70 6.44 -24.38
N PHE A 64 -0.85 6.94 -25.29
CA PHE A 64 -1.13 8.22 -25.94
C PHE A 64 -2.41 8.18 -26.77
N TYR A 65 -2.73 7.02 -27.35
CA TYR A 65 -3.98 6.83 -28.08
C TYR A 65 -5.21 7.01 -27.20
N ALA A 66 -5.11 6.83 -25.87
CA ALA A 66 -6.23 7.03 -24.96
C ALA A 66 -6.76 8.46 -24.99
N ALA A 67 -5.90 9.43 -25.37
CA ALA A 67 -6.26 10.82 -25.60
C ALA A 67 -6.26 11.21 -27.10
N GLY A 68 -6.26 10.23 -28.02
CA GLY A 68 -6.21 10.47 -29.46
C GLY A 68 -4.89 11.06 -29.96
N LYS A 69 -3.78 10.85 -29.24
CA LYS A 69 -2.46 11.41 -29.56
C LYS A 69 -1.51 10.32 -30.08
N ILE A 70 -0.55 10.74 -30.90
CA ILE A 70 0.61 9.92 -31.27
C ILE A 70 1.75 10.29 -30.31
N PRO A 71 2.51 9.32 -29.76
CA PRO A 71 3.65 9.61 -28.89
C PRO A 71 4.64 10.60 -29.52
N GLY A 72 5.13 11.52 -28.70
CA GLY A 72 6.16 12.48 -29.09
C GLY A 72 7.52 11.84 -29.41
N GLY A 73 8.49 12.67 -29.80
CA GLY A 73 9.87 12.22 -30.05
C GLY A 73 10.09 11.48 -31.38
N PHE A 74 11.28 10.90 -31.53
CA PHE A 74 11.74 10.24 -32.77
C PHE A 74 11.14 8.84 -32.96
N ILE A 75 11.05 8.05 -31.89
CA ILE A 75 10.65 6.63 -31.96
C ILE A 75 9.14 6.46 -32.15
N LYS A 76 8.32 7.50 -31.85
CA LYS A 76 6.85 7.49 -31.96
C LYS A 76 6.19 6.31 -31.23
N ARG A 77 6.75 5.92 -30.08
CA ARG A 77 6.29 4.82 -29.24
C ARG A 77 6.39 5.19 -27.76
N GLU A 78 5.48 4.68 -26.95
CA GLU A 78 5.61 4.74 -25.49
C GLU A 78 6.84 3.96 -25.02
N GLY A 79 7.67 4.62 -24.21
CA GLY A 79 8.88 4.07 -23.64
C GLY A 79 8.71 3.67 -22.18
N LYS A 80 9.66 4.09 -21.34
CA LYS A 80 9.58 3.91 -19.89
C LYS A 80 8.37 4.67 -19.31
N PRO A 81 7.80 4.20 -18.19
CA PRO A 81 6.73 4.91 -17.49
C PRO A 81 7.10 6.36 -17.18
N SER A 82 6.12 7.26 -17.29
CA SER A 82 6.21 8.65 -16.84
C SER A 82 6.25 8.72 -15.31
N GLU A 83 6.66 9.85 -14.75
CA GLU A 83 6.57 10.09 -13.30
C GLU A 83 5.12 9.98 -12.81
N SER A 84 4.16 10.54 -13.54
CA SER A 84 2.71 10.41 -13.30
C SER A 84 2.27 8.95 -13.22
N ALA A 85 2.71 8.13 -14.17
CA ALA A 85 2.39 6.71 -14.21
C ALA A 85 3.01 5.96 -13.01
N ILE A 86 4.25 6.28 -12.62
CA ILE A 86 4.89 5.68 -11.44
C ILE A 86 4.14 6.07 -10.16
N LEU A 87 3.75 7.34 -10.01
CA LEU A 87 2.95 7.81 -8.87
C LEU A 87 1.59 7.10 -8.84
N SER A 88 0.90 6.97 -9.97
CA SER A 88 -0.37 6.25 -10.08
C SER A 88 -0.23 4.77 -9.71
N ALA A 89 0.85 4.11 -10.15
CA ALA A 89 1.14 2.74 -9.73
C ALA A 89 1.32 2.63 -8.20
N ARG A 90 2.00 3.60 -7.57
CA ARG A 90 2.15 3.65 -6.11
C ARG A 90 0.84 3.94 -5.38
N LEU A 91 -0.04 4.77 -5.95
CA LEU A 91 -1.39 5.01 -5.41
C LEU A 91 -2.22 3.72 -5.37
N ILE A 92 -2.01 2.82 -6.34
CA ILE A 92 -2.66 1.51 -6.37
C ILE A 92 -1.98 0.52 -5.40
N ASP A 93 -0.65 0.45 -5.41
CA ASP A 93 0.13 -0.49 -4.58
C ASP A 93 -0.12 -0.31 -3.07
N ARG A 94 -0.03 0.94 -2.59
CA ARG A 94 -0.12 1.27 -1.16
C ARG A 94 -1.36 0.69 -0.46
N PRO A 95 -2.59 0.85 -0.97
CA PRO A 95 -3.77 0.35 -0.29
C PRO A 95 -4.06 -1.14 -0.52
N ILE A 96 -3.54 -1.78 -1.59
CA ILE A 96 -3.75 -3.21 -1.84
C ILE A 96 -2.69 -4.10 -1.16
N ARG A 97 -1.45 -3.62 -1.03
CA ARG A 97 -0.31 -4.39 -0.48
C ARG A 97 -0.58 -4.99 0.91
N PRO A 98 -1.22 -4.28 1.86
CA PRO A 98 -1.50 -4.83 3.20
C PRO A 98 -2.58 -5.91 3.23
N LEU A 99 -3.31 -6.14 2.13
CA LEU A 99 -4.44 -7.07 2.06
C LEU A 99 -4.05 -8.44 1.49
N PHE A 100 -2.77 -8.66 1.21
CA PHE A 100 -2.25 -9.98 0.91
C PHE A 100 -1.84 -10.68 2.22
N PRO A 101 -1.90 -12.03 2.27
CA PRO A 101 -1.32 -12.77 3.39
C PRO A 101 0.16 -12.40 3.57
N LYS A 102 0.59 -12.17 4.82
CA LYS A 102 1.90 -11.54 5.12
C LYS A 102 3.10 -12.28 4.51
N LYS A 103 3.03 -13.62 4.48
CA LYS A 103 4.09 -14.52 4.02
C LYS A 103 3.81 -15.06 2.61
N PHE A 104 2.95 -14.39 1.85
CA PHE A 104 2.62 -14.82 0.50
C PHE A 104 3.80 -14.56 -0.46
N ALA A 105 4.46 -15.62 -0.93
CA ALA A 105 5.72 -15.55 -1.66
C ALA A 105 5.60 -15.78 -3.18
N ASN A 106 4.40 -15.97 -3.72
CA ASN A 106 4.21 -16.02 -5.17
C ASN A 106 4.27 -14.60 -5.74
N GLU A 107 5.01 -14.44 -6.84
CA GLU A 107 5.09 -13.17 -7.57
C GLU A 107 3.70 -12.77 -8.07
N ILE A 108 3.27 -11.56 -7.74
CA ILE A 108 2.00 -10.99 -8.18
C ILE A 108 2.29 -9.78 -9.05
N GLN A 109 1.65 -9.74 -10.22
CA GLN A 109 1.69 -8.57 -11.09
C GLN A 109 0.27 -8.02 -11.30
N VAL A 110 0.12 -6.72 -11.05
CA VAL A 110 -1.11 -5.98 -11.37
C VAL A 110 -0.75 -4.91 -12.40
N ILE A 111 -1.36 -4.99 -13.58
CA ILE A 111 -1.15 -4.01 -14.65
C ILE A 111 -2.47 -3.28 -14.89
N VAL A 112 -2.46 -1.96 -14.79
CA VAL A 112 -3.57 -1.08 -15.16
C VAL A 112 -3.18 -0.30 -16.40
N THR A 113 -3.89 -0.51 -17.51
CA THR A 113 -3.66 0.18 -18.78
C THR A 113 -4.81 1.15 -19.06
N VAL A 114 -4.49 2.43 -19.26
CA VAL A 114 -5.46 3.45 -19.68
C VAL A 114 -5.71 3.29 -21.18
N LEU A 115 -6.96 2.98 -21.54
CA LEU A 115 -7.40 2.75 -22.91
C LEU A 115 -8.14 3.94 -23.52
N SER A 116 -8.82 4.73 -22.68
CA SER A 116 -9.49 5.98 -23.03
C SER A 116 -9.34 6.95 -21.86
N ALA A 117 -9.09 8.22 -22.13
CA ALA A 117 -8.89 9.24 -21.11
C ALA A 117 -9.76 10.47 -21.38
N ASP A 118 -10.71 10.70 -20.47
CA ASP A 118 -11.48 11.93 -20.33
C ASP A 118 -10.76 12.86 -19.34
N PRO A 119 -10.44 14.11 -19.71
CA PRO A 119 -9.80 15.08 -18.81
C PRO A 119 -10.56 15.31 -17.50
N ASP A 120 -11.89 15.17 -17.52
CA ASP A 120 -12.74 15.39 -16.35
C ASP A 120 -12.86 14.16 -15.44
N THR A 121 -12.22 13.05 -15.81
CA THR A 121 -12.29 11.79 -15.07
C THR A 121 -10.90 11.14 -14.97
N PRO A 122 -10.08 11.50 -13.96
CA PRO A 122 -8.70 11.07 -13.89
C PRO A 122 -8.59 9.54 -13.67
N PRO A 123 -7.72 8.84 -14.43
CA PRO A 123 -7.65 7.38 -14.44
C PRO A 123 -6.92 6.77 -13.24
N ASP A 124 -6.24 7.56 -12.42
CA ASP A 124 -5.44 7.13 -11.27
C ASP A 124 -6.31 6.50 -10.17
N ALA A 125 -7.32 7.22 -9.67
CA ALA A 125 -8.26 6.73 -8.67
C ALA A 125 -9.13 5.58 -9.22
N LEU A 126 -9.49 5.64 -10.51
CA LEU A 126 -10.18 4.54 -11.20
C LEU A 126 -9.31 3.28 -11.28
N GLY A 127 -7.99 3.45 -11.40
CA GLY A 127 -7.02 2.37 -11.39
C GLY A 127 -7.02 1.57 -10.08
N ILE A 128 -7.22 2.24 -8.93
CA ILE A 128 -7.34 1.58 -7.62
C ILE A 128 -8.57 0.66 -7.60
N PHE A 129 -9.71 1.19 -8.02
CA PHE A 129 -10.97 0.43 -8.12
C PHE A 129 -10.83 -0.77 -9.07
N ALA A 130 -10.22 -0.56 -10.24
CA ALA A 130 -10.04 -1.61 -11.23
C ALA A 130 -9.06 -2.71 -10.76
N ALA A 131 -7.96 -2.34 -10.10
CA ALA A 131 -7.00 -3.28 -9.53
C ALA A 131 -7.63 -4.13 -8.41
N SER A 132 -8.38 -3.50 -7.51
CA SER A 132 -9.13 -4.19 -6.45
C SER A 132 -10.09 -5.23 -7.02
N LEU A 133 -10.87 -4.89 -8.05
CA LEU A 133 -11.74 -5.84 -8.74
C LEU A 133 -10.95 -6.94 -9.46
N ALA A 134 -9.87 -6.61 -10.18
CA ALA A 134 -9.07 -7.61 -10.88
C ALA A 134 -8.49 -8.66 -9.91
N LEU A 135 -8.02 -8.23 -8.73
CA LEU A 135 -7.52 -9.14 -7.69
C LEU A 135 -8.65 -9.98 -7.10
N ASN A 136 -9.79 -9.37 -6.76
CA ASN A 136 -10.93 -10.08 -6.20
C ASN A 136 -11.54 -11.09 -7.18
N LEU A 137 -11.56 -10.78 -8.47
CA LEU A 137 -12.01 -11.67 -9.56
C LEU A 137 -10.93 -12.66 -10.02
N SER A 138 -9.80 -12.74 -9.32
CA SER A 138 -8.72 -13.70 -9.59
C SER A 138 -8.65 -14.81 -8.55
N LYS A 139 -7.90 -15.87 -8.86
CA LYS A 139 -7.54 -16.91 -7.89
C LYS A 139 -6.60 -16.41 -6.79
N ILE A 140 -6.03 -15.21 -6.88
CA ILE A 140 -5.01 -14.72 -5.95
C ILE A 140 -5.64 -14.50 -4.56
N PRO A 141 -5.00 -14.96 -3.45
CA PRO A 141 -5.47 -14.68 -2.10
C PRO A 141 -5.38 -13.18 -1.83
N PHE A 142 -6.53 -12.54 -1.67
CA PHE A 142 -6.63 -11.10 -1.45
C PHE A 142 -7.81 -10.84 -0.52
N GLU A 143 -7.53 -10.28 0.65
CA GLU A 143 -8.47 -10.14 1.76
C GLU A 143 -8.96 -8.70 1.84
N GLY A 144 -9.88 -8.34 0.96
CA GLY A 144 -10.60 -7.07 1.06
C GLY A 144 -11.01 -6.47 -0.26
N VAL A 145 -11.68 -5.34 -0.17
CA VAL A 145 -12.13 -4.55 -1.32
C VAL A 145 -11.75 -3.10 -1.06
N VAL A 146 -11.04 -2.51 -2.01
CA VAL A 146 -10.50 -1.16 -1.90
C VAL A 146 -11.05 -0.30 -3.03
N ALA A 147 -11.38 0.94 -2.73
CA ALA A 147 -11.61 1.95 -3.75
C ALA A 147 -10.80 3.21 -3.43
N GLY A 148 -10.57 4.01 -4.46
CA GLY A 148 -9.98 5.34 -4.35
C GLY A 148 -10.91 6.39 -4.91
N VAL A 149 -10.89 7.58 -4.31
CA VAL A 149 -11.56 8.77 -4.83
C VAL A 149 -10.59 9.95 -4.83
N ARG A 150 -10.75 10.84 -5.80
CA ARG A 150 -10.14 12.17 -5.75
C ARG A 150 -11.14 13.14 -5.13
N ILE A 151 -10.71 13.96 -4.19
CA ILE A 151 -11.54 14.99 -3.55
C ILE A 151 -10.84 16.34 -3.62
N GLY A 152 -11.59 17.38 -3.94
CA GLY A 152 -11.13 18.77 -3.91
C GLY A 152 -12.02 19.67 -3.06
N LEU A 153 -11.49 20.84 -2.72
CA LEU A 153 -12.21 21.92 -2.02
C LEU A 153 -12.37 23.09 -3.00
N VAL A 154 -13.48 23.10 -3.73
CA VAL A 154 -13.76 23.99 -4.86
C VAL A 154 -14.74 25.05 -4.42
N ASP A 155 -14.32 26.32 -4.43
CA ASP A 155 -15.17 27.45 -4.03
C ASP A 155 -15.82 27.27 -2.63
N GLY A 156 -15.13 26.57 -1.72
CA GLY A 156 -15.60 26.28 -0.35
C GLY A 156 -16.37 24.96 -0.19
N GLU A 157 -16.63 24.24 -1.28
CA GLU A 157 -17.39 22.99 -1.29
C GLU A 157 -16.50 21.78 -1.56
N TYR A 158 -16.79 20.67 -0.90
CA TYR A 158 -16.10 19.40 -1.12
C TYR A 158 -16.67 18.68 -2.33
N VAL A 159 -15.83 18.39 -3.32
CA VAL A 159 -16.25 17.78 -4.58
C VAL A 159 -15.50 16.47 -4.79
N ILE A 160 -16.25 15.37 -4.94
CA ILE A 160 -15.74 14.05 -5.32
C ILE A 160 -15.59 13.99 -6.84
N PHE A 161 -14.43 13.52 -7.32
CA PHE A 161 -14.04 13.51 -8.73
C PHE A 161 -14.28 14.89 -9.40
N PRO A 162 -13.60 15.95 -8.92
CA PRO A 162 -13.70 17.27 -9.52
C PRO A 162 -13.23 17.22 -10.98
N THR A 163 -13.89 17.98 -11.84
CA THR A 163 -13.47 18.20 -13.24
C THR A 163 -12.16 18.97 -13.29
N GLU A 164 -11.48 18.98 -14.45
CA GLU A 164 -10.22 19.72 -14.62
C GLU A 164 -10.38 21.21 -14.27
N LYS A 165 -11.49 21.82 -14.73
CA LYS A 165 -11.86 23.21 -14.42
C LYS A 165 -12.23 23.46 -12.96
N GLN A 166 -12.63 22.43 -12.22
CA GLN A 166 -12.89 22.52 -10.79
C GLN A 166 -11.58 22.43 -10.00
N VAL A 167 -10.66 21.55 -10.42
CA VAL A 167 -9.32 21.42 -9.81
C VAL A 167 -8.55 22.73 -9.88
N GLU A 168 -8.61 23.47 -11.00
CA GLU A 168 -7.96 24.79 -11.13
C GLU A 168 -8.38 25.80 -10.04
N ARG A 169 -9.65 25.75 -9.62
CA ARG A 169 -10.23 26.60 -8.57
C ARG A 169 -10.16 25.97 -7.18
N SER A 170 -9.63 24.76 -7.09
CA SER A 170 -9.57 24.02 -5.84
C SER A 170 -8.42 24.53 -4.94
N ARG A 171 -8.68 24.51 -3.63
CA ARG A 171 -7.66 24.67 -2.58
C ARG A 171 -7.04 23.35 -2.15
N MET A 172 -7.50 22.23 -2.70
CA MET A 172 -7.05 20.89 -2.33
C MET A 172 -7.22 19.92 -3.50
N ASP A 173 -6.24 19.06 -3.74
CA ASP A 173 -6.37 17.93 -4.66
C ASP A 173 -5.72 16.72 -4.00
N ILE A 174 -6.54 15.86 -3.41
CA ILE A 174 -6.07 14.66 -2.72
C ILE A 174 -6.78 13.42 -3.24
N VAL A 175 -6.01 12.36 -3.43
CA VAL A 175 -6.50 11.00 -3.65
C VAL A 175 -6.52 10.29 -2.31
N VAL A 176 -7.69 9.78 -1.96
CA VAL A 176 -7.92 9.01 -0.74
C VAL A 176 -8.33 7.61 -1.16
N ALA A 177 -7.75 6.58 -0.55
CA ALA A 177 -8.15 5.20 -0.73
C ALA A 177 -8.37 4.49 0.59
N GLY A 178 -9.22 3.48 0.56
CA GLY A 178 -9.60 2.75 1.75
C GLY A 178 -10.51 1.57 1.46
N THR A 179 -10.79 0.82 2.51
CA THR A 179 -11.81 -0.22 2.54
C THR A 179 -13.14 0.38 3.01
N LYS A 180 -14.16 -0.46 3.10
CA LYS A 180 -15.44 -0.11 3.73
C LYS A 180 -15.28 0.45 5.14
N ASP A 181 -14.28 -0.05 5.88
CA ASP A 181 -14.12 0.22 7.30
C ASP A 181 -13.16 1.36 7.59
N ALA A 182 -12.11 1.54 6.79
CA ALA A 182 -11.07 2.51 7.09
C ALA A 182 -10.40 3.12 5.85
N VAL A 183 -9.95 4.37 5.99
CA VAL A 183 -8.99 5.00 5.09
C VAL A 183 -7.62 4.36 5.31
N THR A 184 -6.97 3.92 4.24
CA THR A 184 -5.66 3.26 4.28
C THR A 184 -4.56 4.09 3.61
N MET A 185 -4.93 5.02 2.73
CA MET A 185 -3.98 5.80 1.95
C MET A 185 -4.54 7.20 1.67
N VAL A 186 -3.69 8.21 1.82
CA VAL A 186 -3.94 9.60 1.44
C VAL A 186 -2.69 10.10 0.73
N GLU A 187 -2.87 10.79 -0.39
CA GLU A 187 -1.81 11.44 -1.17
C GLU A 187 -2.37 12.69 -1.84
N GLY A 188 -1.58 13.76 -1.93
CA GLY A 188 -1.94 14.95 -2.71
C GLY A 188 -1.43 16.24 -2.10
N GLU A 189 -2.04 17.35 -2.49
CA GLU A 189 -1.60 18.69 -2.11
C GLU A 189 -2.76 19.58 -1.67
N ALA A 190 -2.44 20.64 -0.92
CA ALA A 190 -3.40 21.63 -0.48
C ALA A 190 -2.76 23.02 -0.36
N LYS A 191 -3.57 24.05 -0.60
CA LYS A 191 -3.24 25.48 -0.49
C LYS A 191 -3.62 25.98 0.89
N GLU A 192 -2.80 25.62 1.88
CA GLU A 192 -2.90 26.08 3.28
C GLU A 192 -4.33 25.95 3.83
N ILE A 193 -4.91 24.74 3.75
CA ILE A 193 -6.21 24.44 4.37
C ILE A 193 -6.03 24.12 5.86
N SER A 194 -7.07 24.34 6.66
CA SER A 194 -7.04 23.98 8.08
C SER A 194 -7.09 22.47 8.29
N GLU A 195 -6.64 22.01 9.46
CA GLU A 195 -6.75 20.60 9.85
C GLU A 195 -8.21 20.13 9.89
N GLU A 196 -9.13 21.00 10.31
CA GLU A 196 -10.57 20.71 10.28
C GLU A 196 -11.10 20.53 8.86
N GLU A 197 -10.65 21.37 7.91
CA GLU A 197 -11.00 21.24 6.50
C GLU A 197 -10.51 19.89 5.94
N MET A 198 -9.28 19.50 6.28
CA MET A 198 -8.67 18.23 5.87
C MET A 198 -9.42 17.03 6.47
N VAL A 199 -9.71 17.02 7.77
CA VAL A 199 -10.43 15.91 8.41
C VAL A 199 -11.82 15.73 7.79
N LYS A 200 -12.55 16.82 7.55
CA LYS A 200 -13.85 16.77 6.86
C LYS A 200 -13.71 16.21 5.45
N ALA A 201 -12.67 16.57 4.70
CA ALA A 201 -12.39 16.00 3.38
C ALA A 201 -12.22 14.48 3.45
N LEU A 202 -11.40 13.98 4.39
CA LEU A 202 -11.15 12.55 4.55
C LEU A 202 -12.41 11.78 4.92
N MET A 203 -13.27 12.34 5.77
CA MET A 203 -14.56 11.73 6.12
C MET A 203 -15.48 11.63 4.90
N GLN A 204 -15.61 12.70 4.12
CA GLN A 204 -16.45 12.68 2.91
C GLN A 204 -15.90 11.74 1.84
N ALA A 205 -14.57 11.70 1.68
CA ALA A 205 -13.91 10.76 0.78
C ALA A 205 -14.17 9.31 1.21
N HIS A 206 -14.14 9.01 2.52
CA HIS A 206 -14.44 7.65 3.01
C HIS A 206 -15.88 7.24 2.75
N GLU A 207 -16.85 8.15 2.94
CA GLU A 207 -18.26 7.87 2.58
C GLU A 207 -18.43 7.62 1.07
N ALA A 208 -17.68 8.32 0.22
CA ALA A 208 -17.65 8.05 -1.21
C ALA A 208 -17.02 6.69 -1.55
N ILE A 209 -15.92 6.33 -0.88
CA ILE A 209 -15.24 5.04 -1.00
C ILE A 209 -16.19 3.89 -0.64
N LYS A 210 -16.96 4.00 0.45
CA LYS A 210 -17.93 2.98 0.86
C LYS A 210 -18.94 2.64 -0.25
N LYS A 211 -19.44 3.64 -0.96
CA LYS A 211 -20.37 3.45 -2.09
C LYS A 211 -19.73 2.70 -3.26
N LEU A 212 -18.45 3.01 -3.55
CA LEU A 212 -17.69 2.29 -4.59
C LEU A 212 -17.38 0.84 -4.16
N VAL A 213 -17.03 0.63 -2.89
CA VAL A 213 -16.79 -0.71 -2.33
C VAL A 213 -18.06 -1.55 -2.35
N GLU A 214 -19.22 -1.00 -1.96
CA GLU A 214 -20.51 -1.70 -2.04
C GLU A 214 -20.83 -2.17 -3.46
N PHE A 215 -20.56 -1.33 -4.47
CA PHE A 215 -20.74 -1.73 -5.86
C PHE A 215 -19.76 -2.83 -6.28
N GLN A 216 -18.50 -2.78 -5.84
CA GLN A 216 -17.55 -3.87 -6.06
C GLN A 216 -17.98 -5.17 -5.39
N GLU A 217 -18.42 -5.13 -4.12
CA GLU A 217 -18.91 -6.28 -3.37
C GLU A 217 -20.07 -6.96 -4.12
N MET A 218 -21.01 -6.17 -4.67
CA MET A 218 -22.09 -6.68 -5.50
C MET A 218 -21.55 -7.41 -6.75
N VAL A 219 -20.63 -6.79 -7.50
CA VAL A 219 -20.00 -7.40 -8.70
C VAL A 219 -19.29 -8.71 -8.34
N ILE A 220 -18.53 -8.72 -7.24
CA ILE A 220 -17.75 -9.88 -6.78
C ILE A 220 -18.71 -11.02 -6.40
N SER A 221 -19.81 -10.73 -5.71
CA SER A 221 -20.79 -11.75 -5.29
C SER A 221 -21.43 -12.52 -6.46
N GLU A 222 -21.44 -11.91 -7.65
CA GLU A 222 -21.98 -12.50 -8.88
C GLU A 222 -20.99 -13.37 -9.66
N ILE A 223 -19.70 -13.36 -9.29
CA ILE A 223 -18.64 -14.14 -9.91
C ILE A 223 -17.90 -14.90 -8.80
N PRO A 224 -18.37 -16.08 -8.39
CA PRO A 224 -17.63 -16.90 -7.46
C PRO A 224 -16.31 -17.34 -8.10
N VAL A 225 -15.20 -17.07 -7.43
CA VAL A 225 -13.86 -17.49 -7.83
C VAL A 225 -13.25 -18.28 -6.69
N GLU A 226 -12.80 -19.49 -6.99
CA GLU A 226 -12.04 -20.30 -6.05
C GLU A 226 -10.66 -19.65 -5.84
N LYS A 227 -10.37 -19.31 -4.58
CA LYS A 227 -9.09 -18.71 -4.20
C LYS A 227 -8.03 -19.80 -4.08
N TYR A 228 -6.82 -19.43 -4.47
CA TYR A 228 -5.63 -20.24 -4.25
C TYR A 228 -5.49 -20.49 -2.75
N GLU A 229 -5.38 -21.75 -2.37
CA GLU A 229 -5.20 -22.12 -0.97
C GLU A 229 -3.76 -21.82 -0.57
N TYR A 230 -3.60 -20.78 0.26
CA TYR A 230 -2.31 -20.46 0.87
C TYR A 230 -2.24 -21.14 2.24
N VAL A 231 -1.31 -22.09 2.37
CA VAL A 231 -0.98 -22.69 3.66
C VAL A 231 0.24 -21.96 4.19
N GLU A 232 0.07 -21.27 5.32
CA GLU A 232 1.19 -20.60 5.98
C GLU A 232 2.18 -21.66 6.48
N PRO A 233 3.50 -21.49 6.23
CA PRO A 233 4.50 -22.37 6.81
C PRO A 233 4.35 -22.38 8.34
N GLU A 234 4.40 -23.55 8.96
CA GLU A 234 4.39 -23.72 10.41
C GLU A 234 5.69 -24.36 10.88
N ALA A 235 6.29 -23.82 11.94
CA ALA A 235 7.37 -24.47 12.70
C ALA A 235 6.80 -25.17 13.94
N PRO A 236 7.57 -26.09 14.58
CA PRO A 236 7.12 -26.77 15.79
C PRO A 236 6.71 -25.78 16.88
N LYS A 237 5.42 -25.77 17.25
CA LYS A 237 4.84 -24.80 18.19
C LYS A 237 5.54 -24.81 19.54
N GLU A 238 5.95 -25.99 20.01
CA GLU A 238 6.68 -26.16 21.26
C GLU A 238 7.99 -25.36 21.29
N ILE A 239 8.75 -25.33 20.18
CA ILE A 239 10.00 -24.58 20.09
C ILE A 239 9.73 -23.07 20.11
N LEU A 240 8.71 -22.61 19.36
CA LEU A 240 8.36 -21.19 19.29
C LEU A 240 7.81 -20.67 20.62
N GLU A 241 6.91 -21.42 21.26
CA GLU A 241 6.38 -21.09 22.59
C GLU A 241 7.49 -21.11 23.64
N ARG A 242 8.42 -22.07 23.56
CA ARG A 242 9.56 -22.11 24.47
C ARG A 242 10.47 -20.90 24.27
N PHE A 243 10.78 -20.53 23.03
CA PHE A 243 11.58 -19.34 22.74
C PHE A 243 10.90 -18.06 23.25
N GLU A 244 9.60 -17.90 23.01
CA GLU A 244 8.82 -16.75 23.51
C GLU A 244 8.88 -16.66 25.04
N ASN A 245 8.78 -17.79 25.75
CA ASN A 245 8.88 -17.83 27.20
C ASN A 245 10.29 -17.53 27.73
N LEU A 246 11.34 -17.69 26.92
CA LEU A 246 12.71 -17.31 27.29
C LEU A 246 12.95 -15.79 27.16
N ILE A 247 12.07 -15.06 26.46
CA ILE A 247 12.18 -13.61 26.31
C ILE A 247 11.85 -12.94 27.64
N ASP A 248 12.87 -12.40 28.28
CA ASP A 248 12.75 -11.52 29.43
C ASP A 248 12.36 -10.11 28.93
N PHE A 249 11.12 -9.70 29.20
CA PHE A 249 10.60 -8.41 28.78
C PHE A 249 11.23 -7.21 29.50
N GLU A 250 11.87 -7.39 30.66
CA GLU A 250 12.63 -6.32 31.31
C GLU A 250 13.97 -6.13 30.62
N GLU A 251 14.66 -7.23 30.30
CA GLU A 251 15.92 -7.19 29.57
C GLU A 251 15.74 -6.67 28.13
N LEU A 252 14.69 -7.13 27.45
CA LEU A 252 14.31 -6.62 26.13
C LEU A 252 14.07 -5.11 26.15
N GLU A 253 13.45 -4.59 27.21
CA GLU A 253 13.23 -3.15 27.37
C GLU A 253 14.54 -2.37 27.46
N LYS A 254 15.49 -2.85 28.29
CA LYS A 254 16.80 -2.19 28.45
C LYS A 254 17.52 -2.12 27.12
N ARG A 255 17.51 -3.22 26.35
CA ARG A 255 18.14 -3.28 25.02
C ARG A 255 17.47 -2.35 24.02
N ILE A 256 16.13 -2.28 23.99
CA ILE A 256 15.39 -1.32 23.15
C ILE A 256 15.73 0.15 23.46
N LEU A 257 16.01 0.46 24.73
CA LEU A 257 16.34 1.81 25.19
C LEU A 257 17.80 2.22 24.97
N ILE A 258 18.65 1.34 24.43
CA ILE A 258 20.04 1.66 24.11
C ILE A 258 20.08 2.82 23.10
N PRO A 259 20.78 3.93 23.42
CA PRO A 259 20.92 5.04 22.50
C PRO A 259 21.72 4.66 21.25
N GLY A 260 21.25 5.13 20.09
CA GLY A 260 21.92 4.91 18.81
C GLY A 260 21.39 3.69 18.06
N LYS A 261 21.07 3.88 16.77
CA LYS A 261 20.44 2.83 15.94
C LYS A 261 21.30 1.57 15.84
N HIS A 262 22.61 1.74 15.62
CA HIS A 262 23.53 0.62 15.44
C HIS A 262 23.76 -0.16 16.74
N ALA A 263 24.13 0.53 17.83
CA ALA A 263 24.32 -0.09 19.14
C ALA A 263 23.06 -0.82 19.64
N ARG A 264 21.87 -0.26 19.41
CA ARG A 264 20.61 -0.94 19.73
C ARG A 264 20.39 -2.20 18.90
N GLN A 265 20.69 -2.15 17.60
CA GLN A 265 20.52 -3.31 16.72
C GLN A 265 21.47 -4.43 17.12
N GLU A 266 22.75 -4.11 17.33
CA GLU A 266 23.77 -5.06 17.81
C GLU A 266 23.33 -5.73 19.12
N ALA A 267 22.90 -4.95 20.11
CA ALA A 267 22.44 -5.51 21.39
C ALA A 267 21.20 -6.40 21.26
N LEU A 268 20.26 -6.08 20.36
CA LEU A 268 19.08 -6.92 20.11
C LEU A 268 19.45 -8.22 19.38
N ASP A 269 20.38 -8.15 18.43
CA ASP A 269 20.87 -9.32 17.70
C ASP A 269 21.65 -10.25 18.63
N GLU A 270 22.54 -9.72 19.47
CA GLU A 270 23.23 -10.47 20.52
C GLU A 270 22.23 -11.17 21.45
N TYR A 271 21.13 -10.49 21.84
CA TYR A 271 20.12 -11.08 22.72
C TYR A 271 19.42 -12.26 22.06
N LYS A 272 19.02 -12.07 20.80
CA LYS A 272 18.35 -13.08 20.01
C LYS A 272 19.23 -14.31 19.85
N GLU A 273 20.51 -14.11 19.54
CA GLU A 273 21.50 -15.18 19.41
C GLU A 273 21.69 -15.94 20.73
N GLU A 274 21.80 -15.25 21.88
CA GLU A 274 21.87 -15.87 23.21
C GLU A 274 20.65 -16.75 23.51
N LEU A 275 19.44 -16.27 23.19
CA LEU A 275 18.21 -17.03 23.39
C LEU A 275 18.11 -18.21 22.41
N PHE A 276 18.54 -18.01 21.16
CA PHE A 276 18.50 -19.04 20.14
C PHE A 276 19.48 -20.18 20.44
N GLN A 277 20.67 -19.89 20.96
CA GLN A 277 21.63 -20.90 21.41
C GLN A 277 21.04 -21.80 22.51
N LYS A 278 20.31 -21.25 23.47
CA LYS A 278 19.63 -22.05 24.50
C LYS A 278 18.60 -23.01 23.92
N ILE A 279 17.85 -22.57 22.90
CA ILE A 279 16.89 -23.43 22.18
C ILE A 279 17.62 -24.54 21.41
N MET A 280 18.72 -24.22 20.73
CA MET A 280 19.51 -25.23 20.03
C MET A 280 20.03 -26.31 20.98
N GLU A 281 20.53 -25.92 22.15
CA GLU A 281 21.00 -26.85 23.19
C GLU A 281 19.86 -27.68 23.81
N GLU A 282 18.73 -27.04 24.14
CA GLU A 282 17.59 -27.69 24.81
C GLU A 282 16.91 -28.73 23.90
N PHE A 283 16.74 -28.43 22.61
CA PHE A 283 16.07 -29.30 21.64
C PHE A 283 17.03 -30.12 20.77
N GLN A 284 18.35 -30.02 20.99
CA GLN A 284 19.39 -30.74 20.22
C GLN A 284 19.22 -30.56 18.71
N LEU A 285 18.99 -29.33 18.26
CA LEU A 285 18.72 -29.02 16.87
C LEU A 285 20.01 -29.09 16.04
N GLU A 286 20.08 -30.01 15.08
CA GLU A 286 21.22 -30.14 14.16
C GLU A 286 21.06 -29.29 12.88
N ASN A 287 19.83 -28.94 12.49
CA ASN A 287 19.52 -28.08 11.35
C ASN A 287 18.65 -26.88 11.79
N THR A 288 19.17 -25.67 11.63
CA THR A 288 18.52 -24.43 12.05
C THR A 288 17.87 -23.65 10.92
N GLU A 289 18.18 -23.96 9.66
CA GLU A 289 17.74 -23.17 8.49
C GLU A 289 16.20 -23.11 8.38
N GLU A 290 15.51 -24.17 8.79
CA GLU A 290 14.04 -24.23 8.78
C GLU A 290 13.39 -23.50 9.96
N ILE A 291 14.10 -23.31 11.08
CA ILE A 291 13.55 -22.77 12.34
C ILE A 291 13.90 -21.29 12.52
N GLU A 292 15.09 -20.89 12.08
CA GLU A 292 15.64 -19.55 12.26
C GLU A 292 14.71 -18.44 11.74
N PRO A 293 14.06 -18.55 10.55
CA PRO A 293 13.11 -17.54 10.09
C PRO A 293 11.93 -17.34 11.06
N PHE A 294 11.42 -18.42 11.65
CA PHE A 294 10.30 -18.37 12.59
C PHE A 294 10.72 -17.77 13.94
N ILE A 295 11.92 -18.09 14.42
CA ILE A 295 12.49 -17.48 15.63
C ILE A 295 12.67 -15.98 15.42
N ASN A 296 13.18 -15.57 14.26
CA ASN A 296 13.34 -14.17 13.91
C ASN A 296 12.00 -13.44 13.86
N ASP A 297 10.94 -14.06 13.32
CA ASP A 297 9.58 -13.52 13.32
C ASP A 297 9.04 -13.32 14.75
N VAL A 298 9.14 -14.36 15.60
CA VAL A 298 8.67 -14.31 17.00
C VAL A 298 9.41 -13.22 17.76
N PHE A 299 10.74 -13.16 17.64
CA PHE A 299 11.55 -12.13 18.28
C PHE A 299 11.20 -10.73 17.80
N THR A 300 11.06 -10.54 16.48
CA THR A 300 10.70 -9.25 15.88
C THR A 300 9.32 -8.77 16.36
N GLU A 301 8.33 -9.67 16.43
CA GLU A 301 7.00 -9.32 16.93
C GLU A 301 7.02 -9.04 18.44
N ALA A 302 7.83 -9.75 19.23
CA ALA A 302 8.05 -9.45 20.64
C ALA A 302 8.67 -8.06 20.86
N VAL A 303 9.73 -7.71 20.11
CA VAL A 303 10.36 -6.38 20.11
C VAL A 303 9.33 -5.30 19.79
N LYS A 304 8.57 -5.50 18.70
CA LYS A 304 7.55 -4.56 18.23
C LYS A 304 6.42 -4.37 19.24
N ASN A 305 5.92 -5.45 19.85
CA ASN A 305 4.90 -5.40 20.88
C ASN A 305 5.40 -4.69 22.14
N LYS A 306 6.64 -4.98 22.55
CA LYS A 306 7.27 -4.29 23.68
C LYS A 306 7.43 -2.79 23.41
N MET A 307 7.94 -2.41 22.24
CA MET A 307 8.05 -1.00 21.83
C MET A 307 6.70 -0.29 21.84
N ARG A 308 5.64 -0.94 21.33
CA ARG A 308 4.27 -0.38 21.35
C ARG A 308 3.78 -0.14 22.78
N ARG A 309 3.94 -1.12 23.68
CA ARG A 309 3.56 -0.99 25.09
C ARG A 309 4.34 0.12 25.78
N MET A 310 5.65 0.23 25.55
CA MET A 310 6.46 1.33 26.11
C MET A 310 5.92 2.70 25.69
N ILE A 311 5.54 2.88 24.42
CA ILE A 311 5.01 4.14 23.93
C ILE A 311 3.64 4.45 24.57
N VAL A 312 2.75 3.45 24.66
CA VAL A 312 1.37 3.65 25.17
C VAL A 312 1.33 3.77 26.69
N GLU A 313 2.05 2.93 27.42
CA GLU A 313 1.99 2.82 28.87
C GLU A 313 2.97 3.77 29.57
N LYS A 314 4.18 3.91 29.03
CA LYS A 314 5.26 4.70 29.64
C LYS A 314 5.46 6.06 28.97
N GLY A 315 4.90 6.27 27.77
CA GLY A 315 5.10 7.50 27.01
C GLY A 315 6.53 7.70 26.52
N ILE A 316 7.30 6.62 26.39
CA ILE A 316 8.72 6.66 26.01
C ILE A 316 8.94 5.91 24.70
N ARG A 317 9.66 6.53 23.77
CA ARG A 317 10.08 5.94 22.51
C ARG A 317 11.43 5.25 22.65
N ALA A 318 11.80 4.43 21.66
CA ALA A 318 13.07 3.71 21.63
C ALA A 318 14.33 4.61 21.56
N ASP A 319 14.19 5.93 21.45
CA ASP A 319 15.28 6.90 21.54
C ASP A 319 15.14 7.82 22.76
N GLY A 320 14.34 7.43 23.75
CA GLY A 320 14.14 8.14 25.01
C GLY A 320 13.19 9.33 24.94
N ARG A 321 12.76 9.75 23.75
CA ARG A 321 11.85 10.89 23.58
C ARG A 321 10.41 10.55 23.91
N ARG A 322 9.64 11.55 24.30
CA ARG A 322 8.17 11.49 24.37
C ARG A 322 7.55 11.53 22.95
N PRO A 323 6.31 11.06 22.77
CA PRO A 323 5.60 11.13 21.50
C PRO A 323 5.50 12.54 20.91
N THR A 324 5.48 13.57 21.77
CA THR A 324 5.37 14.99 21.39
C THR A 324 6.73 15.68 21.16
N GLU A 325 7.85 14.98 21.41
CA GLU A 325 9.18 15.58 21.32
C GLU A 325 9.82 15.36 19.94
N ILE A 326 10.29 16.47 19.35
CA ILE A 326 11.04 16.48 18.09
C ILE A 326 12.54 16.23 18.36
N ARG A 327 13.25 15.71 17.36
CA ARG A 327 14.72 15.59 17.41
C ARG A 327 15.35 16.98 17.34
N PRO A 328 16.61 17.14 17.78
CA PRO A 328 17.38 18.35 17.53
C PRO A 328 17.37 18.71 16.04
N ILE A 329 17.13 19.98 15.74
CA ILE A 329 17.07 20.51 14.37
C ILE A 329 18.28 21.41 14.16
N THR A 330 19.01 21.22 13.06
CA THR A 330 19.99 22.18 12.56
C THR A 330 19.62 22.65 11.17
N CYS A 331 19.83 23.94 10.92
CA CYS A 331 19.53 24.60 9.66
C CYS A 331 20.74 25.43 9.24
N GLU A 332 21.30 25.12 8.08
CA GLU A 332 22.38 25.87 7.45
C GLU A 332 21.95 26.31 6.05
N VAL A 333 22.32 27.52 5.64
CA VAL A 333 22.05 28.08 4.31
C VAL A 333 23.33 28.63 3.69
N GLY A 334 23.42 28.63 2.36
CA GLY A 334 24.58 29.16 1.64
C GLY A 334 25.82 28.28 1.73
N LEU A 335 25.66 26.95 1.78
CA LEU A 335 26.76 25.98 1.86
C LEU A 335 27.74 26.07 0.69
N PHE A 336 27.24 26.41 -0.49
CA PHE A 336 28.03 26.36 -1.73
C PHE A 336 28.06 27.72 -2.44
N ALA A 337 29.27 28.18 -2.76
CA ALA A 337 29.51 29.49 -3.37
C ALA A 337 29.06 29.61 -4.85
N ARG A 338 28.69 28.51 -5.50
CA ARG A 338 28.37 28.48 -6.94
C ARG A 338 26.94 28.05 -7.26
N THR A 339 26.17 27.60 -6.27
CA THR A 339 24.74 27.34 -6.48
C THR A 339 23.95 28.64 -6.30
N HIS A 340 22.80 28.77 -6.95
CA HIS A 340 21.93 29.94 -6.71
C HIS A 340 21.43 30.00 -5.25
N GLY A 341 21.22 28.84 -4.64
CA GLY A 341 20.92 28.67 -3.23
C GLY A 341 21.32 27.27 -2.79
N SER A 342 21.64 27.11 -1.51
CA SER A 342 21.92 25.82 -0.89
C SER A 342 21.46 25.85 0.55
N ALA A 343 20.93 24.72 1.03
CA ALA A 343 20.51 24.56 2.40
C ALA A 343 20.82 23.13 2.87
N LEU A 344 21.17 22.99 4.15
CA LEU A 344 21.29 21.71 4.85
C LEU A 344 20.36 21.75 6.06
N PHE A 345 19.35 20.90 6.02
CA PHE A 345 18.41 20.69 7.10
C PHE A 345 18.64 19.31 7.71
N THR A 346 18.96 19.26 9.00
CA THR A 346 19.12 18.01 9.74
C THR A 346 18.06 17.94 10.83
N ARG A 347 17.23 16.90 10.82
CA ARG A 347 16.24 16.61 11.84
C ARG A 347 16.20 15.14 12.17
#